data_AF-W0DEH5-F1
#
_entry.id   AF-W0DEH5-F1
#
_cell.length_a   1.000
_cell.length_b   1.000
_cell.length_c   1.000
_cell.angle_alpha   90.00
_cell.angle_beta   90.00
_cell.angle_gamma   90.00
#
_symmetry.space_group_name_H-M   'P 1'
#
loop_
_entity.id
_entity.type
_entity.pdbx_description
1 polymer ?
#
loop_
_entity_poly.entity_id
_entity_poly.type
_entity_poly.pdbx_seq_one_letter_code
_entity_poly.pdbx_strand_id
1 'polypeptide(L)'
;MLEFFVGDGLGALYVEVLYRLFKKGTSLALFTYPLRIFIFAIIIAVFLMEGSLIKTIPLMGGFLIGFLLNTFLRGFGKLGASKLS
;
A
#
# COMPACT_ATOMS: atom_id res chain seq x y z
N MET A 1 2.64 -1.51 -19.38
CA MET A 1 2.53 -2.87 -18.80
C MET A 1 3.49 -3.03 -17.65
N LEU A 2 4.78 -2.72 -17.84
CA LEU A 2 5.78 -2.72 -16.77
C LEU A 2 5.40 -1.78 -15.60
N GLU A 3 4.90 -0.60 -15.93
CA GLU A 3 4.45 0.44 -15.00
C GLU A 3 3.41 -0.09 -14.01
N PHE A 4 2.49 -0.92 -14.49
CA PHE A 4 1.44 -1.52 -13.68
C PHE A 4 2.03 -2.50 -12.65
N PHE A 5 2.95 -3.38 -13.05
CA PHE A 5 3.61 -4.31 -12.13
C PHE A 5 4.49 -3.61 -11.11
N VAL A 6 5.16 -2.51 -11.51
CA VAL A 6 5.92 -1.66 -10.58
C VAL A 6 4.98 -1.03 -9.55
N GLY A 7 3.84 -0.49 -9.99
CA GLY A 7 2.80 0.03 -9.12
C GLY A 7 2.32 -1.03 -8.13
N ASP A 8 1.94 -2.21 -8.62
CA ASP A 8 1.45 -3.33 -7.82
C ASP A 8 2.44 -3.75 -6.73
N GLY A 9 3.73 -3.91 -7.10
CA GLY A 9 4.80 -4.20 -6.14
C GLY A 9 4.97 -3.11 -5.08
N LEU A 10 4.88 -1.83 -5.46
CA LEU A 10 4.96 -0.70 -4.53
C LEU A 10 3.75 -0.66 -3.58
N GLY A 11 2.54 -0.95 -4.09
CA GLY A 11 1.33 -1.06 -3.28
C GLY A 11 1.42 -2.20 -2.26
N ALA A 12 1.93 -3.36 -2.69
CA ALA A 12 2.17 -4.52 -1.83
C ALA A 12 3.19 -4.23 -0.72
N LEU A 13 4.34 -3.66 -1.08
CA LEU A 13 5.40 -3.29 -0.14
C LEU A 13 4.94 -2.23 0.85
N TYR A 14 4.16 -1.26 0.39
CA TYR A 14 3.57 -0.26 1.27
C TYR A 14 2.74 -0.94 2.35
N VAL A 15 1.81 -1.82 2.00
CA VAL A 15 1.00 -2.58 2.98
C VAL A 15 1.85 -3.43 3.93
N GLU A 16 2.93 -4.05 3.45
CA GLU A 16 3.85 -4.82 4.29
C GLU A 16 4.48 -3.93 5.38
N VAL A 17 5.03 -2.79 4.98
CA VAL A 17 5.65 -1.82 5.90
C VAL A 17 4.62 -1.33 6.90
N LEU A 18 3.43 -0.97 6.43
CA LEU A 18 2.31 -0.56 7.27
C LEU A 18 1.97 -1.62 8.32
N TYR A 19 1.86 -2.88 7.91
CA TYR A 19 1.51 -3.99 8.78
C TYR A 19 2.59 -4.25 9.82
N ARG A 20 3.87 -4.22 9.44
CA ARG A 20 4.99 -4.39 10.38
C ARG A 20 5.02 -3.28 11.42
N LEU A 21 4.71 -2.04 11.03
CA LEU A 21 4.58 -0.91 11.94
C LEU A 21 3.39 -1.08 12.90
N PHE A 22 2.23 -1.51 12.40
CA PHE A 22 1.05 -1.81 13.22
C PHE A 22 1.31 -2.93 14.25
N LYS A 23 2.04 -3.99 13.86
CA LYS A 23 2.37 -5.10 14.76
C LYS A 23 3.22 -4.67 15.96
N LYS A 24 3.97 -3.56 15.86
CA LYS A 24 4.81 -3.04 16.94
C LYS A 24 4.04 -2.24 18.01
N GLY A 25 2.75 -1.94 17.80
CA GLY A 25 1.90 -1.33 18.82
C GLY A 25 0.80 -0.42 18.26
N THR A 26 -0.38 -0.44 18.88
CA THR A 26 -1.58 0.32 18.47
C THR A 26 -1.43 1.83 18.61
N SER A 27 -0.54 2.30 19.49
CA SER A 27 -0.20 3.72 19.64
C SER A 27 0.69 4.22 18.50
N LEU A 28 1.68 3.44 18.09
CA LEU A 28 2.54 3.73 16.93
C LEU A 28 1.73 3.80 15.63
N ALA A 29 0.67 3.01 15.52
CA ALA A 29 -0.24 3.04 14.39
C ALA A 29 -0.88 4.42 14.16
N LEU A 30 -1.41 5.04 15.21
CA LEU A 30 -2.04 6.36 15.15
C LEU A 30 -1.00 7.46 14.85
N PHE A 31 0.19 7.37 15.45
CA PHE A 31 1.30 8.30 15.14
C PHE A 31 1.84 8.15 13.72
N THR A 32 1.73 6.97 13.12
CA THR A 32 2.13 6.76 11.73
C THR A 32 1.09 7.23 10.72
N TYR A 33 -0.15 7.56 11.09
CA TYR A 33 -1.17 8.00 10.13
C TYR A 33 -0.76 9.21 9.29
N PRO A 34 -0.24 10.30 9.87
CA PRO A 34 0.28 11.43 9.10
C PRO A 34 1.46 11.02 8.20
N LEU A 35 2.36 10.19 8.73
CA LEU A 35 3.52 9.69 7.99
C LEU A 35 3.10 8.83 6.78
N ARG A 36 2.01 8.06 6.90
CA ARG A 36 1.44 7.23 5.82
C ARG A 36 0.87 8.08 4.71
N ILE A 37 0.07 9.09 5.06
CA ILE A 37 -0.48 10.05 4.11
C ILE A 37 0.65 10.79 3.41
N PHE A 38 1.71 11.14 4.16
CA PHE A 38 2.90 11.81 3.62
C PHE A 38 3.70 10.92 2.65
N ILE A 39 3.97 9.66 3.02
CA ILE A 39 4.66 8.70 2.14
C ILE A 39 3.83 8.43 0.89
N PHE A 40 2.50 8.27 1.03
CA PHE A 40 1.61 8.09 -0.10
C PHE A 40 1.61 9.32 -1.03
N ALA A 41 1.59 10.53 -0.46
CA ALA A 41 1.67 11.77 -1.23
C ALA A 41 3.01 11.91 -1.96
N ILE A 42 4.13 11.48 -1.35
CA ILE A 42 5.45 11.45 -2.00
C ILE A 42 5.45 10.45 -3.17
N ILE A 43 4.90 9.25 -2.97
CA ILE A 43 4.82 8.23 -4.04
C ILE A 43 4.02 8.77 -5.23
N ILE A 44 2.87 9.40 -4.97
CA ILE A 44 2.04 10.05 -6.00
C ILE A 44 2.82 11.19 -6.68
N ALA A 45 3.49 12.05 -5.92
CA ALA A 45 4.26 13.17 -6.46
C ALA A 45 5.42 12.69 -7.35
N VAL A 46 6.14 11.65 -6.93
CA VAL A 46 7.21 11.02 -7.73
C VAL A 46 6.63 10.43 -9.03
N PHE A 47 5.48 9.75 -8.97
CA PHE A 47 4.83 9.23 -10.18
C PHE A 47 4.33 10.32 -11.14
N LEU A 48 3.96 11.48 -10.61
CA LEU A 48 3.56 12.63 -11.43
C LEU A 48 4.77 13.37 -12.02
N MET A 49 5.90 13.38 -11.31
CA MET A 49 7.14 14.01 -11.76
C MET A 49 7.90 13.19 -12.82
N GLU A 50 7.87 11.86 -12.74
CA GLU A 50 8.62 10.98 -13.67
C GLU A 50 8.01 10.85 -15.08
N GLY A 51 6.78 11.34 -15.32
CA GLY A 51 6.34 11.52 -16.69
C GLY A 51 4.83 11.50 -16.93
N SER A 52 4.50 11.79 -18.19
CA SER A 52 3.18 11.79 -18.84
C SER A 52 2.12 10.93 -18.14
N LEU A 53 0.91 11.51 -17.99
CA LEU A 53 -0.33 10.87 -17.54
C LEU A 53 -0.51 9.42 -18.03
N ILE A 54 -0.05 9.11 -19.25
CA ILE A 54 -0.13 7.78 -19.88
C ILE A 54 0.63 6.72 -19.07
N LYS A 55 1.71 7.08 -18.39
CA LYS A 55 2.50 6.18 -17.52
C LYS A 55 2.01 6.20 -16.08
N THR A 56 1.55 7.35 -15.59
CA THR A 56 1.04 7.50 -14.21
C THR A 56 -0.22 6.68 -13.98
N ILE A 57 -1.15 6.65 -14.93
CA ILE A 57 -2.43 5.92 -14.81
C ILE A 57 -2.22 4.42 -14.54
N PRO A 58 -1.46 3.65 -15.37
CA PRO A 58 -1.21 2.24 -15.10
C PRO A 58 -0.41 2.01 -13.81
N LEU A 59 0.51 2.91 -13.44
CA LEU A 59 1.24 2.87 -12.16
C LEU A 59 0.29 3.01 -10.95
N MET A 60 -0.62 4.00 -10.98
CA MET A 60 -1.61 4.20 -9.92
C MET A 60 -2.60 3.03 -9.86
N GLY A 61 -3.04 2.52 -11.02
CA GLY A 61 -3.91 1.36 -11.09
C GLY A 61 -3.27 0.10 -10.48
N GLY A 62 -2.00 -0.15 -10.82
CA GLY A 62 -1.21 -1.22 -10.21
C GLY A 62 -1.07 -1.05 -8.70
N PHE A 63 -0.67 0.15 -8.26
CA PHE A 63 -0.54 0.47 -6.83
C PHE A 63 -1.82 0.18 -6.04
N LEU A 64 -2.97 0.60 -6.57
CA LEU A 64 -4.25 0.37 -5.91
C LEU A 64 -4.57 -1.12 -5.78
N ILE A 65 -4.33 -1.90 -6.84
CA ILE A 65 -4.57 -3.35 -6.84
C ILE A 65 -3.63 -4.05 -5.85
N GLY A 66 -2.33 -3.76 -5.89
CA GLY A 66 -1.36 -4.35 -4.98
C GLY A 66 -1.64 -4.00 -3.52
N PHE A 67 -2.08 -2.76 -3.26
CA PHE A 67 -2.54 -2.30 -1.96
C PHE A 67 -3.80 -3.05 -1.49
N LEU A 68 -4.83 -3.13 -2.33
CA LEU A 68 -6.10 -3.79 -2.01
C LEU A 68 -5.91 -5.28 -1.75
N LEU A 69 -5.22 -5.99 -2.65
CA LEU A 69 -4.98 -7.43 -2.53
C LEU A 69 -4.16 -7.74 -1.27
N ASN A 70 -3.08 -7.01 -1.01
CA ASN A 70 -2.27 -7.27 0.20
C ASN A 70 -3.00 -6.88 1.48
N THR A 71 -3.78 -5.80 1.46
CA THR A 71 -4.60 -5.41 2.61
C THR A 71 -5.68 -6.45 2.87
N PHE A 72 -6.32 -6.97 1.82
CA PHE A 72 -7.33 -8.02 1.91
C PHE A 72 -6.73 -9.32 2.43
N LEU A 73 -5.63 -9.81 1.85
CA LEU A 73 -4.94 -11.03 2.28
C LEU A 73 -4.49 -10.95 3.75
N ARG A 74 -3.97 -9.81 4.19
CA ARG A 74 -3.55 -9.61 5.60
C ARG A 74 -4.71 -9.37 6.56
N GLY A 75 -5.76 -8.67 6.09
CA GLY A 75 -6.97 -8.40 6.86
C GLY A 75 -7.80 -9.68 7.07
N PHE A 76 -8.05 -10.44 6.01
CA PHE A 76 -8.73 -11.74 6.07
C PHE A 76 -7.90 -12.81 6.75
N GLY A 77 -6.57 -12.84 6.58
CA GLY A 77 -5.71 -13.76 7.33
C GLY A 77 -5.82 -13.59 8.85
N LYS A 78 -6.12 -12.38 9.33
CA LYS A 78 -6.37 -12.10 10.76
C LYS A 78 -7.82 -12.35 11.19
N LEU A 79 -8.80 -12.01 10.36
CA LEU A 79 -10.23 -12.17 10.68
C LEU A 79 -10.74 -13.61 10.50
N GLY A 80 -10.15 -14.38 9.58
CA GLY A 80 -10.53 -15.76 9.26
C GLY A 80 -9.90 -16.82 10.17
N ALA A 81 -8.72 -16.56 10.74
CA ALA A 81 -8.06 -17.53 11.63
C ALA A 81 -8.65 -17.58 13.05
N SER A 82 -9.35 -16.52 13.49
CA SER A 82 -9.89 -16.43 14.86
C SER A 82 -11.39 -16.75 14.97
N LYS A 83 -12.07 -17.06 13.87
CA LYS A 83 -13.52 -17.39 13.85
C LYS A 83 -13.85 -18.77 13.29
N LEU A 84 -12.84 -19.61 13.07
CA LEU A 84 -12.98 -20.99 12.61
C LEU A 84 -12.37 -22.01 13.60
N SER A 85 -12.19 -21.60 14.85
CA SER A 85 -11.90 -22.47 16.01
C SER A 85 -12.98 -22.29 17.05
#